data_AF-A0A2D9B7L6-F1
#
_entry.id   AF-A0A2D9B7L6-F1
#
_cell.length_a   1.000
_cell.length_b   1.000
_cell.length_c   1.000
_cell.angle_alpha   90.00
_cell.angle_beta   90.00
_cell.angle_gamma   90.00
#
_symmetry.space_group_name_H-M   'P 1'
#
loop_
_entity.id
_entity.type
_entity.pdbx_description
1 polymer ?
#
loop_
_entity_poly.entity_id
_entity_poly.type
_entity_poly.pdbx_seq_one_letter_code
_entity_poly.pdbx_strand_id
1 'polypeptide(L)'
;MKHRNFGTMDKASQWLAQVLRMALKENVLGPVSPPVARIRNEYLTHILVKIPKEQSLAKTKGYVQNSLQKFNAVKEFARVKVVVDVDNY
;
A
#
# COMPACT_ATOMS: atom_id res chain seq x y z
N MET A 1 1.31 5.74 2.08
CA MET A 1 0.12 6.42 1.50
C MET A 1 -0.11 7.73 2.21
N LYS A 2 -0.59 8.76 1.50
CA LYS A 2 -0.86 10.10 2.05
C LYS A 2 -2.16 10.68 1.52
N HIS A 3 -3.01 11.21 2.39
CA HIS A 3 -4.24 11.90 2.00
C HIS A 3 -4.75 12.84 3.12
N ARG A 4 -5.52 13.88 2.78
CA ARG A 4 -6.05 14.86 3.74
C ARG A 4 -7.23 14.35 4.55
N ASN A 5 -8.11 13.56 3.93
CA ASN A 5 -9.25 12.94 4.60
C ASN A 5 -8.86 11.56 5.14
N PHE A 6 -9.03 11.37 6.45
CA PHE A 6 -8.77 10.12 7.15
C PHE A 6 -9.64 8.96 6.67
N GLY A 7 -10.95 9.16 6.49
CA GLY A 7 -11.86 8.08 6.13
C GLY A 7 -11.54 7.49 4.75
N THR A 8 -11.20 8.34 3.78
CA THR A 8 -10.73 7.89 2.46
C THR A 8 -9.39 7.18 2.55
N MET A 9 -8.49 7.68 3.39
CA MET A 9 -7.15 7.11 3.57
C MET A 9 -7.18 5.73 4.22
N ASP A 10 -7.98 5.57 5.27
CA ASP A 10 -8.13 4.33 6.01
C ASP A 10 -8.74 3.25 5.10
N LYS A 11 -9.86 3.55 4.43
CA LYS A 11 -10.49 2.68 3.44
C LYS A 11 -9.53 2.28 2.33
N ALA A 12 -8.83 3.25 1.74
CA ALA A 12 -7.85 3.01 0.69
C ALA A 12 -6.74 2.07 1.18
N SER A 13 -6.25 2.27 2.41
CA SER A 13 -5.18 1.45 2.97
C SER A 13 -5.61 0.01 3.24
N GLN A 14 -6.82 -0.18 3.78
CA GLN A 14 -7.39 -1.50 4.02
C GLN A 14 -7.65 -2.24 2.70
N TRP A 15 -8.22 -1.56 1.72
CA TRP A 15 -8.48 -2.13 0.40
C TRP A 15 -7.18 -2.56 -0.29
N LEU A 16 -6.16 -1.70 -0.30
CA LEU A 16 -4.87 -2.02 -0.93
C LEU A 16 -4.19 -3.18 -0.20
N ALA A 17 -4.23 -3.21 1.13
CA ALA A 17 -3.70 -4.32 1.92
C ALA A 17 -4.40 -5.65 1.61
N GLN A 18 -5.73 -5.64 1.44
CA GLN A 18 -6.49 -6.83 1.07
C GLN A 18 -6.11 -7.34 -0.32
N VAL A 19 -5.98 -6.45 -1.31
CA VAL A 19 -5.55 -6.81 -2.66
C VAL A 19 -4.14 -7.38 -2.67
N LEU A 20 -3.21 -6.75 -1.95
CA LEU A 20 -1.84 -7.24 -1.81
C LEU A 20 -1.80 -8.60 -1.10
N ARG A 21 -2.63 -8.83 -0.08
CA ARG A 21 -2.74 -10.13 0.60
C ARG A 21 -3.23 -11.23 -0.34
N MET A 22 -4.10 -10.94 -1.30
CA MET A 22 -4.51 -11.95 -2.28
C MET A 22 -3.34 -12.39 -3.17
N ALA A 23 -2.44 -11.46 -3.52
CA ALA A 23 -1.29 -11.76 -4.38
C ALA A 23 -0.10 -12.36 -3.61
N LEU A 24 0.15 -11.87 -2.39
CA LEU A 24 1.38 -12.13 -1.63
C LEU A 24 1.14 -12.93 -0.35
N LYS A 25 -0.13 -13.22 -0.01
CA LYS A 25 -0.55 -14.00 1.17
C LYS A 25 0.01 -13.41 2.48
N GLU A 26 0.71 -14.23 3.27
CA GLU A 26 1.22 -13.91 4.61
C GLU A 26 2.36 -12.89 4.62
N ASN A 27 2.85 -12.51 3.44
CA ASN A 27 3.95 -11.58 3.26
C ASN A 27 3.57 -10.10 3.46
N VAL A 28 2.27 -9.79 3.62
CA VAL A 28 1.79 -8.42 3.81
C VAL A 28 1.56 -8.15 5.28
N LEU A 29 2.48 -7.41 5.90
CA LEU A 29 2.30 -6.80 7.20
C LEU A 29 1.41 -5.56 6.98
N GLY A 30 0.23 -5.59 7.58
CA GLY A 30 -0.92 -4.75 7.23
C GLY A 30 -0.68 -3.23 7.29
N PRO A 31 -1.72 -2.42 7.05
CA PRO A 31 -1.59 -0.98 7.14
C PRO A 31 -1.29 -0.57 8.58
N VAL A 32 -0.08 -0.09 8.82
CA VAL A 32 0.39 0.45 10.10
C VAL A 32 0.27 1.97 10.04
N SER A 33 -0.44 2.52 11.02
CA SER A 33 -0.45 3.97 11.23
C SER A 33 0.90 4.38 11.84
N PRO A 34 1.56 5.41 11.31
CA PRO A 34 2.80 5.91 11.87
C PRO A 34 2.55 6.53 13.26
N PRO A 35 3.59 6.61 14.10
CA PRO A 35 3.49 7.23 15.43
C PRO A 35 3.08 8.71 15.38
N VAL A 36 3.28 9.37 14.22
CA VAL A 36 2.82 10.74 13.98
C VAL A 36 1.51 10.70 13.20
N ALA A 37 0.41 11.13 13.83
CA ALA A 37 -0.93 11.04 13.24
C ALA A 37 -1.10 11.87 11.94
N ARG A 38 -0.40 13.00 11.80
CA ARG A 38 -0.47 13.88 10.62
C ARG A 38 0.87 14.56 10.35
N ILE A 39 1.27 14.65 9.09
CA ILE A 39 2.41 15.48 8.65
C ILE A 39 1.90 16.41 7.56
N ARG A 40 2.13 17.73 7.71
CA ARG A 40 1.68 18.76 6.75
C ARG A 40 0.16 18.70 6.43
N ASN A 41 -0.66 18.41 7.44
CA ASN A 41 -2.11 18.21 7.32
C ASN A 41 -2.54 17.04 6.40
N GLU A 42 -1.65 16.09 6.15
CA GLU A 42 -1.97 14.82 5.51
C GLU A 42 -1.82 13.69 6.53
N TYR A 43 -2.77 12.75 6.50
CA TYR A 43 -2.67 11.48 7.22
C TYR A 43 -1.78 10.53 6.43
N LEU A 44 -1.00 9.72 7.16
CA LEU A 44 -0.07 8.76 6.57
C LEU A 44 -0.32 7.35 7.09
N THR A 45 -0.19 6.37 6.22
CA THR A 45 -0.25 4.93 6.55
C THR A 45 0.78 4.21 5.71
N HIS A 46 1.46 3.25 6.32
CA HIS A 46 2.46 2.43 5.66
C HIS A 46 1.94 1.00 5.58
N ILE A 47 2.13 0.35 4.44
CA ILE A 47 1.92 -1.09 4.31
C ILE A 47 3.30 -1.69 4.11
N LEU A 48 3.69 -2.62 4.98
CA LEU A 48 4.96 -3.31 4.86
C LEU A 48 4.75 -4.63 4.15
N VAL A 49 5.50 -4.87 3.08
CA VAL A 49 5.44 -6.12 2.33
C VAL A 49 6.80 -6.77 2.45
N LYS A 50 6.87 -7.94 3.10
CA LYS A 50 8.07 -8.77 3.18
C LYS A 50 8.11 -9.69 1.97
N ILE A 51 9.20 -9.69 1.22
CA ILE A 51 9.34 -10.61 0.08
C ILE A 51 10.22 -11.78 0.53
N PRO A 52 9.70 -13.03 0.57
CA PRO A 52 10.51 -14.19 0.93
C PRO A 52 11.53 -14.46 -0.17
N LYS A 53 12.73 -14.92 0.21
CA LYS A 53 13.87 -15.13 -0.72
C LYS A 53 13.57 -16.13 -1.84
N GLU A 54 12.64 -17.05 -1.61
CA GLU A 54 12.22 -18.06 -2.59
C GLU A 54 11.28 -17.48 -3.67
N GLN A 55 10.71 -16.29 -3.44
CA GLN A 55 9.79 -15.65 -4.37
C GLN A 55 10.53 -14.68 -5.28
N SER A 56 10.24 -14.75 -6.58
CA SER A 56 10.90 -13.91 -7.58
C SER A 56 10.50 -12.45 -7.42
N LEU A 57 11.49 -11.60 -7.14
CA LEU A 57 11.36 -10.15 -7.01
C LEU A 57 10.63 -9.51 -8.21
N ALA A 58 10.90 -10.00 -9.42
CA ALA A 58 10.24 -9.56 -10.65
C ALA A 58 8.73 -9.84 -10.66
N LYS A 59 8.30 -11.03 -10.20
CA LYS A 59 6.87 -11.38 -10.11
C LYS A 59 6.17 -10.52 -9.07
N THR A 60 6.79 -10.34 -7.91
CA THR A 60 6.25 -9.48 -6.84
C THR A 60 6.07 -8.04 -7.30
N LYS A 61 7.05 -7.46 -8.00
CA LYS A 61 6.91 -6.12 -8.61
C LYS A 61 5.72 -6.05 -9.58
N GLY A 62 5.54 -7.07 -10.43
CA GLY A 62 4.39 -7.15 -11.33
C GLY A 62 3.05 -7.17 -10.60
N TYR A 63 2.92 -7.97 -9.53
CA TYR A 63 1.70 -8.00 -8.72
C TYR A 63 1.41 -6.67 -8.03
N VAL A 64 2.44 -6.01 -7.50
CA VAL A 64 2.31 -4.69 -6.87
C VAL A 64 1.86 -3.65 -7.89
N GLN A 65 2.49 -3.60 -9.08
CA GLN A 65 2.07 -2.68 -10.15
C GLN A 65 0.63 -2.91 -10.60
N ASN A 66 0.23 -4.17 -10.80
CA ASN A 66 -1.16 -4.49 -11.16
C ASN A 66 -2.15 -4.09 -10.06
N SER A 67 -1.78 -4.26 -8.79
CA SER A 67 -2.59 -3.84 -7.65
C SER A 67 -2.72 -2.32 -7.59
N LEU A 68 -1.65 -1.58 -7.87
CA LEU A 68 -1.66 -0.11 -7.95
C LEU A 68 -2.50 0.40 -9.12
N GLN A 69 -2.46 -0.27 -10.28
CA GLN A 69 -3.33 0.09 -11.40
C GLN A 69 -4.80 -0.06 -11.02
N LYS A 70 -5.18 -1.20 -10.42
CA LYS A 70 -6.55 -1.41 -9.93
C LYS A 70 -6.95 -0.39 -8.87
N PHE A 71 -6.03 -0.05 -7.97
CA PHE A 71 -6.24 0.98 -6.96
C PHE A 71 -6.54 2.35 -7.59
N ASN A 72 -5.73 2.77 -8.55
CA ASN A 72 -5.88 4.05 -9.24
C ASN A 72 -7.13 4.11 -10.14
N ALA A 73 -7.61 2.95 -10.61
CA ALA A 73 -8.86 2.86 -11.37
C ALA A 73 -10.10 3.18 -10.52
N VAL A 74 -10.01 3.04 -9.19
CA VAL A 74 -11.11 3.41 -8.28
C VAL A 74 -11.12 4.93 -8.09
N LYS A 75 -12.15 5.60 -8.60
CA LYS A 75 -12.31 7.07 -8.53
C LYS A 75 -12.18 7.64 -7.10
N GLU A 76 -12.66 6.91 -6.10
CA GLU A 76 -12.56 7.31 -4.69
C GLU A 76 -11.11 7.38 -4.21
N PHE A 77 -10.24 6.49 -4.71
CA PHE A 77 -8.85 6.37 -4.29
C PHE A 77 -7.87 7.10 -5.20
N ALA A 78 -8.30 7.56 -6.38
CA ALA A 78 -7.46 8.29 -7.34
C ALA A 78 -6.81 9.57 -6.78
N ARG A 79 -7.35 10.14 -5.69
CA ARG A 79 -6.78 11.30 -4.99
C ARG A 79 -5.75 10.94 -3.92
N VAL A 80 -5.63 9.66 -3.57
CA VAL A 80 -4.69 9.17 -2.54
C VAL A 80 -3.30 9.03 -3.16
N LYS A 81 -2.31 9.64 -2.53
CA LYS A 81 -0.92 9.51 -2.98
C LYS A 81 -0.33 8.22 -2.43
N VAL A 82 0.02 7.29 -3.31
CA VAL A 82 0.73 6.06 -2.96
C VAL A 82 2.18 6.21 -3.41
N VAL A 83 3.12 5.91 -2.50
CA VAL A 83 4.54 5.82 -2.80
C VAL A 83 4.94 4.40 -2.47
N VAL A 84 5.58 3.72 -3.43
CA VAL A 84 6.11 2.37 -3.24
C VAL A 84 7.62 2.49 -3.19
N ASP A 85 8.19 2.00 -2.09
CA ASP A 85 9.61 1.94 -1.86
C ASP A 85 10.05 0.48 -1.86
N VAL A 86 11.12 0.16 -2.60
CA VAL A 86 11.63 -1.20 -2.77
C VAL A 86 13.12 -1.17 -2.45
N ASP A 87 13.46 -1.41 -1.19
CA ASP A 87 14.84 -1.59 -0.76
C ASP A 87 15.39 -2.93 -1.28
N ASN A 88 16.53 -2.86 -1.97
CA ASN A 88 17.30 -4.01 -2.40
C ASN A 88 18.49 -4.17 -1.45
N TYR A 89 18.49 -5.23 -0.63
CA TYR A 89 19.64 -5.63 0.19
C TYR A 89 20.10 -7.03 -0.21
#